data_AF-A0A0X3XP38-F1
#
_entry.id   AF-A0A0X3XP38-F1
#
_cell.length_a   1.000
_cell.length_b   1.000
_cell.length_c   1.000
_cell.angle_alpha   90.00
_cell.angle_beta   90.00
_cell.angle_gamma   90.00
#
_symmetry.space_group_name_H-M   'P 1'
#
loop_
_entity.id
_entity.type
_entity.pdbx_description
1 polymer ?
#
loop_
_entity_poly.entity_id
_entity_poly.type
_entity_poly.pdbx_seq_one_letter_code
_entity_poly.pdbx_strand_id
1 'polypeptide(L)'
;MPATPTAAAVLLAAADDLLTGSPNGDGPLTSAGRDRGAAYALRIALEAAVDAALMAEEAGLGGLRSMRAKLLCLHHYAGPARARRAHTLWNRLSAACKYHHDELGPPRAQVRLWRAAVGVLVTDLAACGTAGEFAPQQRGGENPLPAEAPTR
;
A
#
# COMPACT_ATOMS: atom_id res chain seq x y z
N MET A 1 -14.93 24.60 3.81
CA MET A 1 -13.93 24.15 4.80
C MET A 1 -12.94 23.25 4.07
N PRO A 2 -11.61 23.42 4.24
CA PRO A 2 -10.66 22.50 3.62
C PRO A 2 -10.85 21.09 4.23
N ALA A 3 -10.87 20.06 3.39
CA ALA A 3 -10.93 18.68 3.84
C ALA A 3 -9.68 18.35 4.67
N THR A 4 -9.85 17.67 5.81
CA THR A 4 -8.73 17.20 6.62
C THR A 4 -7.88 16.24 5.78
N PRO A 5 -6.56 16.46 5.66
CA PRO A 5 -5.71 15.58 4.88
C PRO A 5 -5.72 14.18 5.49
N THR A 6 -5.80 13.15 4.65
CA THR A 6 -5.75 11.75 5.11
C THR A 6 -4.39 11.45 5.71
N ALA A 7 -4.32 10.48 6.63
CA ALA A 7 -3.04 10.06 7.22
C ALA A 7 -2.01 9.68 6.15
N ALA A 8 -2.44 8.99 5.10
CA ALA A 8 -1.58 8.64 3.97
C ALA A 8 -1.02 9.90 3.26
N ALA A 9 -1.82 10.93 3.03
CA ALA A 9 -1.37 12.16 2.39
C ALA A 9 -0.31 12.90 3.23
N VAL A 10 -0.50 12.98 4.55
CA VAL A 10 0.48 13.57 5.47
C VAL A 10 1.82 12.84 5.41
N LEU A 11 1.79 11.51 5.38
CA LEU A 11 3.00 10.69 5.32
C LEU A 11 3.71 10.75 3.97
N LEU A 12 2.96 10.89 2.87
CA LEU A 12 3.55 11.14 1.54
C LEU A 12 4.25 12.50 1.48
N ALA A 13 3.68 13.54 2.08
CA ALA A 13 4.32 14.84 2.18
C ALA A 13 5.59 14.79 3.05
N ALA A 14 5.54 14.12 4.20
CA ALA A 14 6.72 13.92 5.04
C ALA A 14 7.85 13.15 4.31
N ALA A 15 7.50 12.17 3.47
CA ALA A 15 8.48 11.48 2.63
C ALA A 15 9.11 12.44 1.60
N ASP A 16 8.33 13.35 1.03
CA ASP A 16 8.84 14.36 0.08
C ASP A 16 9.77 15.37 0.74
N ASP A 17 9.45 15.83 1.94
CA ASP A 17 10.31 16.73 2.71
C ASP A 17 11.69 16.08 2.97
N LEU A 18 11.70 14.81 3.33
CA LEU A 18 12.93 14.04 3.51
C LEU A 18 13.71 13.84 2.19
N LEU A 19 13.01 13.67 1.06
CA LEU A 19 13.58 13.52 -0.27
C LEU A 19 13.93 14.84 -0.98
N THR A 20 13.57 15.99 -0.41
CA THR A 20 13.92 17.32 -0.94
C THR A 20 14.97 18.01 -0.07
N GLY A 21 15.07 17.63 1.21
CA GLY A 21 16.11 18.11 2.12
C GLY A 21 17.52 17.99 1.53
N SER A 22 18.28 19.09 1.61
CA SER A 22 19.64 19.20 1.10
C SER A 22 20.53 18.08 1.66
N PRO A 23 21.38 17.43 0.83
CA PRO A 23 22.42 16.50 1.28
C PRO A 23 23.22 17.03 2.49
N ASN A 24 23.45 18.35 2.49
CA ASN A 24 24.29 19.10 3.43
C ASN A 24 23.48 20.04 4.36
N GLY A 25 22.16 19.87 4.48
CA GLY A 25 21.34 20.74 5.33
C GLY A 25 21.69 20.61 6.82
N ASP A 26 21.47 21.67 7.61
CA ASP A 26 21.83 21.85 9.03
C ASP A 26 21.20 20.85 10.04
N GLY A 27 20.58 19.77 9.56
CA GLY A 27 19.95 18.75 10.39
C GLY A 27 20.91 17.61 10.77
N PRO A 28 20.67 16.92 11.89
CA PRO A 28 21.53 15.83 12.37
C PRO A 28 21.48 14.55 11.51
N LEU A 29 20.58 14.49 10.52
CA LEU A 29 20.37 13.30 9.69
C LEU A 29 21.35 13.26 8.51
N THR A 30 22.01 12.13 8.33
CA THR A 30 22.76 11.84 7.10
C THR A 30 21.81 11.69 5.90
N SER A 31 22.35 11.75 4.68
CA SER A 31 21.58 11.47 3.45
C SER A 31 20.91 10.09 3.49
N ALA A 32 21.66 9.07 3.89
CA ALA A 32 21.15 7.71 4.06
C ALA A 32 20.10 7.61 5.18
N GLY A 33 20.22 8.41 6.24
CA GLY A 33 19.22 8.53 7.29
C GLY A 33 17.90 9.10 6.77
N ARG A 34 17.97 10.17 5.96
CA ARG A 34 16.77 10.76 5.31
C ARG A 34 16.11 9.80 4.33
N ASP A 35 16.89 9.11 3.51
CA ASP A 35 16.34 8.17 2.52
C ASP A 35 15.65 6.96 3.21
N ARG A 36 16.19 6.47 4.34
CA ARG A 36 15.52 5.46 5.19
C ARG A 36 14.26 6.01 5.86
N GLY A 37 14.32 7.22 6.40
CA GLY A 37 13.17 7.90 6.98
C GLY A 37 12.03 8.07 5.96
N ALA A 38 12.37 8.45 4.72
CA ALA A 38 11.42 8.55 3.64
C ALA A 38 10.81 7.18 3.30
N ALA A 39 11.63 6.13 3.18
CA ALA A 39 11.13 4.76 2.98
C ALA A 39 10.18 4.30 4.11
N TYR A 40 10.48 4.68 5.36
CA TYR A 40 9.60 4.40 6.49
C TYR A 40 8.28 5.14 6.41
N ALA A 41 8.31 6.45 6.13
CA ALA A 41 7.10 7.25 5.93
C ALA A 41 6.22 6.67 4.80
N LEU A 42 6.82 6.26 3.68
CA LEU A 42 6.12 5.59 2.58
C LEU A 42 5.47 4.26 3.00
N ARG A 43 6.15 3.47 3.84
CA ARG A 43 5.59 2.21 4.37
C ARG A 43 4.34 2.50 5.19
N ILE A 44 4.41 3.46 6.12
CA ILE A 44 3.26 3.82 6.96
C ILE A 44 2.14 4.43 6.11
N ALA A 45 2.46 5.22 5.07
CA ALA A 45 1.46 5.77 4.15
C ALA A 45 0.68 4.66 3.43
N LEU A 46 1.39 3.63 2.97
CA LEU A 46 0.78 2.46 2.34
C LEU A 46 -0.09 1.68 3.33
N GLU A 47 0.39 1.45 4.55
CA GLU A 47 -0.38 0.78 5.60
C GLU A 47 -1.67 1.53 5.94
N ALA A 48 -1.59 2.86 6.09
CA ALA A 48 -2.75 3.70 6.34
C ALA A 48 -3.77 3.68 5.20
N ALA A 49 -3.31 3.64 3.93
CA ALA A 49 -4.20 3.55 2.79
C ALA A 49 -4.90 2.19 2.65
N VAL A 50 -4.19 1.10 2.96
CA VAL A 50 -4.80 -0.24 3.05
C VAL A 50 -5.82 -0.29 4.18
N ASP A 51 -5.50 0.30 5.33
CA ASP A 51 -6.44 0.38 6.45
C ASP A 51 -7.69 1.15 6.06
N ALA A 52 -7.55 2.33 5.47
CA ALA A 52 -8.69 3.11 5.00
C ALA A 52 -9.55 2.34 3.98
N ALA A 53 -8.93 1.62 3.04
CA ALA A 53 -9.64 0.79 2.07
C ALA A 53 -10.42 -0.36 2.73
N LEU A 54 -9.83 -1.02 3.73
CA LEU A 54 -10.50 -2.12 4.45
C LEU A 54 -11.54 -1.65 5.47
N MET A 55 -11.40 -0.44 6.03
CA MET A 55 -12.42 0.17 6.90
C MET A 55 -13.65 0.63 6.12
N ALA A 56 -13.47 1.04 4.86
CA ALA A 56 -14.58 1.41 3.99
C ALA A 56 -15.49 0.22 3.66
N GLU A 57 -14.96 -1.01 3.77
CA GLU A 57 -15.74 -2.22 3.68
C GLU A 57 -16.47 -2.50 5.01
N GLU A 58 -17.80 -2.58 5.00
CA GLU A 58 -18.64 -2.85 6.18
C GLU A 58 -18.49 -4.30 6.73
N ALA A 59 -17.52 -5.06 6.23
CA ALA A 59 -17.24 -6.46 6.57
C ALA A 59 -16.49 -6.65 7.91
N GLY A 60 -16.38 -5.62 8.77
CA GLY A 60 -15.76 -5.74 10.09
C GLY A 60 -14.25 -6.00 10.08
N LEU A 61 -13.56 -5.69 8.97
CA LEU A 61 -12.11 -5.90 8.80
C LEU A 61 -11.25 -4.97 9.68
N GLY A 62 -11.91 -4.06 10.39
CA GLY A 62 -11.42 -3.18 11.45
C GLY A 62 -10.42 -3.78 12.42
N GLY A 63 -10.67 -5.02 12.82
CA GLY A 63 -9.92 -5.69 13.88
C GLY A 63 -8.58 -6.31 13.43
N LEU A 64 -8.28 -6.35 12.14
CA LEU A 64 -7.07 -7.01 11.65
C LEU A 64 -5.82 -6.28 12.15
N ARG A 65 -4.96 -6.96 12.90
CA ARG A 65 -3.71 -6.39 13.44
C ARG A 65 -2.50 -6.62 12.54
N SER A 66 -2.50 -7.72 11.79
CA SER A 66 -1.38 -8.11 10.92
C SER A 66 -1.50 -7.48 9.54
N MET A 67 -0.46 -6.77 9.11
CA MET A 67 -0.42 -6.22 7.75
C MET A 67 -0.47 -7.31 6.67
N ARG A 68 0.11 -8.48 6.94
CA ARG A 68 0.03 -9.62 6.01
C ARG A 68 -1.41 -10.12 5.86
N ALA A 69 -2.18 -10.17 6.94
CA ALA A 69 -3.59 -10.53 6.89
C ALA A 69 -4.41 -9.48 6.13
N LYS A 70 -4.16 -8.19 6.39
CA LYS A 70 -4.79 -7.08 5.65
C LYS A 70 -4.53 -7.17 4.14
N LEU A 71 -3.30 -7.45 3.73
CA LEU A 71 -2.94 -7.62 2.31
C LEU A 71 -3.61 -8.85 1.67
N LEU A 72 -3.86 -9.91 2.43
CA LEU A 72 -4.64 -11.06 1.97
C LEU A 72 -6.11 -10.67 1.76
N CYS A 73 -6.72 -9.97 2.71
CA CYS A 73 -8.08 -9.47 2.56
C CYS A 73 -8.19 -8.49 1.38
N LEU A 74 -7.21 -7.60 1.22
CA LEU A 74 -7.17 -6.63 0.11
C LEU A 74 -7.27 -7.32 -1.27
N HIS A 75 -6.79 -8.55 -1.41
CA HIS A 75 -6.93 -9.33 -2.63
C HIS A 75 -8.39 -9.55 -3.03
N HIS A 76 -9.25 -9.81 -2.03
CA HIS A 76 -10.66 -10.07 -2.24
C HIS A 76 -11.45 -8.78 -2.48
N TYR A 77 -11.17 -7.72 -1.71
CA TYR A 77 -11.98 -6.50 -1.71
C TYR A 77 -11.52 -5.44 -2.73
N ALA A 78 -10.20 -5.25 -2.91
CA ALA A 78 -9.66 -4.28 -3.86
C ALA A 78 -9.12 -4.93 -5.15
N GLY A 79 -9.23 -6.26 -5.25
CA GLY A 79 -8.82 -7.04 -6.41
C GLY A 79 -7.34 -7.42 -6.46
N PRO A 80 -7.00 -8.45 -7.23
CA PRO A 80 -5.69 -9.12 -7.19
C PRO A 80 -4.54 -8.22 -7.64
N ALA A 81 -4.78 -7.33 -8.60
CA ALA A 81 -3.75 -6.44 -9.13
C ALA A 81 -3.29 -5.39 -8.11
N ARG A 82 -4.23 -4.80 -7.35
CA ARG A 82 -3.92 -3.82 -6.31
C ARG A 82 -3.22 -4.49 -5.13
N ALA A 83 -3.73 -5.64 -4.69
CA ALA A 83 -3.15 -6.41 -3.60
C ALA A 83 -1.71 -6.89 -3.87
N ARG A 84 -1.43 -7.38 -5.09
CA ARG A 84 -0.05 -7.75 -5.47
C ARG A 84 0.89 -6.55 -5.44
N ARG A 85 0.47 -5.41 -6.01
CA ARG A 85 1.27 -4.16 -5.99
C ARG A 85 1.54 -3.71 -4.55
N ALA A 86 0.53 -3.70 -3.69
CA ALA A 86 0.65 -3.38 -2.27
C ALA A 86 1.62 -4.31 -1.55
N HIS A 87 1.49 -5.63 -1.73
CA HIS A 87 2.36 -6.61 -1.10
C HIS A 87 3.82 -6.47 -1.56
N THR A 88 4.07 -6.27 -2.85
CA THR A 88 5.42 -6.06 -3.38
C THR A 88 6.06 -4.79 -2.81
N LEU A 89 5.33 -3.66 -2.81
CA LEU A 89 5.83 -2.40 -2.26
C LEU A 89 6.06 -2.49 -0.75
N TRP A 90 5.13 -3.07 -0.01
CA TRP A 90 5.24 -3.23 1.43
C TRP A 90 6.49 -4.03 1.83
N ASN A 91 6.77 -5.15 1.14
CA ASN A 91 7.98 -5.92 1.40
C ASN A 91 9.26 -5.15 1.09
N ARG A 92 9.31 -4.44 -0.06
CA ARG A 92 10.47 -3.62 -0.46
C ARG A 92 10.74 -2.50 0.53
N LEU A 93 9.70 -1.76 0.94
CA LEU A 93 9.80 -0.68 1.90
C LEU A 93 10.19 -1.22 3.28
N SER A 94 9.61 -2.33 3.72
CA SER A 94 9.96 -2.97 5.00
C SER A 94 11.42 -3.40 5.05
N ALA A 95 11.97 -3.89 3.95
CA ALA A 95 13.40 -4.20 3.84
C ALA A 95 14.25 -2.92 3.89
N ALA A 96 13.87 -1.89 3.13
CA ALA A 96 14.59 -0.62 3.06
C ALA A 96 14.62 0.18 4.38
N CYS A 97 13.66 -0.07 5.27
CA CYS A 97 13.62 0.53 6.61
C CYS A 97 14.60 -0.10 7.60
N LYS A 98 15.10 -1.31 7.33
CA LYS A 98 16.00 -2.00 8.27
C LYS A 98 17.35 -1.29 8.31
N TYR A 99 17.85 -1.09 9.51
CA TYR A 99 19.20 -0.58 9.71
C TYR A 99 20.16 -1.77 9.85
N HIS A 100 21.03 -1.92 8.88
CA HIS A 100 22.23 -2.74 8.99
C HIS A 100 23.42 -1.80 8.85
N HIS A 101 24.35 -1.85 9.82
CA HIS A 101 25.49 -0.94 9.89
C HIS A 101 26.33 -0.96 8.61
N ASP A 102 26.42 -2.12 7.96
CA ASP A 102 27.27 -2.34 6.78
C ASP A 102 26.52 -2.14 5.45
N GLU A 103 25.21 -1.90 5.49
CA GLU A 103 24.41 -1.70 4.28
C GLU A 103 24.29 -0.22 3.95
N LEU A 104 24.72 0.14 2.74
CA LEU A 104 24.35 1.40 2.11
C LEU A 104 22.82 1.48 2.09
N GLY A 105 22.26 2.58 2.59
CA GLY A 105 20.80 2.78 2.61
C GLY A 105 20.19 2.66 1.20
N PRO A 106 18.85 2.57 1.10
CA PRO A 106 18.19 2.47 -0.20
C PRO A 106 18.61 3.65 -1.08
N PRO A 107 19.00 3.43 -2.35
CA PRO A 107 19.42 4.53 -3.21
C PRO A 107 18.31 5.58 -3.34
N ARG A 108 18.63 6.87 -3.21
CA ARG A 108 17.63 7.96 -3.28
C ARG A 108 16.74 7.88 -4.52
N ALA A 109 17.30 7.54 -5.68
CA ALA A 109 16.54 7.34 -6.92
C ALA A 109 15.51 6.21 -6.78
N GLN A 110 15.89 5.11 -6.11
CA GLN A 110 14.99 4.00 -5.83
C GLN A 110 13.86 4.41 -4.86
N VAL A 111 14.16 5.22 -3.85
CA VAL A 111 13.13 5.74 -2.93
C VAL A 111 12.16 6.68 -3.65
N ARG A 112 12.63 7.49 -4.60
CA ARG A 112 11.75 8.32 -5.46
C ARG A 112 10.82 7.47 -6.33
N LEU A 113 11.33 6.38 -6.90
CA LEU A 113 10.51 5.44 -7.67
C LEU A 113 9.43 4.79 -6.79
N TRP A 114 9.78 4.38 -5.56
CA TRP A 114 8.80 3.86 -4.62
C TRP A 114 7.79 4.92 -4.20
N ARG A 115 8.21 6.17 -3.99
CA ARG A 115 7.30 7.27 -3.69
C ARG A 115 6.24 7.43 -4.77
N ALA A 116 6.64 7.50 -6.04
CA ALA A 116 5.69 7.59 -7.14
C ALA A 116 4.73 6.40 -7.17
N ALA A 117 5.26 5.18 -7.01
CA ALA A 117 4.45 3.96 -7.01
C ALA A 117 3.46 3.88 -5.83
N VAL A 118 3.88 4.30 -4.62
CA VAL A 118 3.00 4.36 -3.45
C VAL A 118 1.94 5.44 -3.65
N GLY A 119 2.29 6.62 -4.18
CA GLY A 119 1.33 7.69 -4.48
C GLY A 119 0.21 7.22 -5.41
N VAL A 120 0.56 6.58 -6.52
CA VAL A 120 -0.43 5.99 -7.45
C VAL A 120 -1.31 4.96 -6.73
N LEU A 121 -0.72 4.06 -5.95
CA LEU A 121 -1.48 3.02 -5.26
C LEU A 121 -2.40 3.57 -4.17
N VAL A 122 -2.00 4.63 -3.46
CA VAL A 122 -2.85 5.31 -2.47
C VAL A 122 -4.09 5.89 -3.15
N THR A 123 -3.92 6.54 -4.31
CA THR A 123 -5.04 7.06 -5.11
C THR A 123 -5.93 5.92 -5.63
N ASP A 124 -5.34 4.84 -6.15
CA ASP A 124 -6.08 3.67 -6.65
C ASP A 124 -6.94 3.02 -5.55
N LEU A 125 -6.43 2.97 -4.31
CA LEU A 125 -7.14 2.38 -3.16
C LEU A 125 -8.25 3.29 -2.64
N ALA A 126 -8.01 4.61 -2.60
CA ALA A 126 -9.04 5.58 -2.21
C ALA A 126 -10.24 5.56 -3.17
N ALA A 127 -9.99 5.43 -4.47
CA ALA A 127 -11.05 5.33 -5.48
C ALA A 127 -11.88 4.03 -5.36
N CYS A 128 -11.32 2.96 -4.80
CA CYS A 128 -12.02 1.70 -4.58
C CYS A 128 -13.09 1.84 -3.48
N GLY A 129 -12.78 2.54 -2.39
CA GLY A 129 -13.71 2.72 -1.26
C GLY A 129 -14.84 3.74 -1.51
N THR A 130 -14.69 4.62 -2.50
CA THR A 130 -15.76 5.59 -2.87
C THR A 130 -16.79 5.01 -3.83
N ALA A 131 -16.45 3.94 -4.54
CA ALA A 131 -17.34 3.24 -5.43
C ALA A 131 -18.06 2.15 -4.62
N GLY A 132 -19.04 2.57 -3.83
CA GLY A 132 -19.86 1.70 -2.97
C GLY A 132 -20.75 0.69 -3.71
N GLU A 133 -20.31 0.14 -4.84
CA GLU A 133 -21.01 -0.90 -5.57
C GLU A 133 -20.00 -1.84 -6.23
N PHE A 134 -19.25 -2.57 -5.41
CA PHE A 134 -18.47 -3.70 -5.87
C PHE A 134 -18.92 -4.95 -5.12
N ALA A 135 -19.84 -5.69 -5.74
CA ALA A 135 -20.11 -7.07 -5.37
C ALA A 135 -18.77 -7.85 -5.38
N PRO A 136 -18.52 -8.74 -4.39
CA PRO A 136 -17.29 -9.51 -4.33
C PRO A 136 -17.08 -10.22 -5.67
N GLN A 137 -15.99 -9.86 -6.36
CA GLN A 137 -15.75 -10.31 -7.72
C GLN A 137 -15.22 -11.74 -7.71
N GLN A 138 -16.10 -12.69 -7.36
CA GLN A 138 -15.98 -14.14 -7.58
C GLN A 138 -17.37 -14.72 -7.87
N ARG A 139 -17.91 -14.47 -9.06
CA ARG A 139 -18.85 -15.39 -9.71
C ARG A 139 -18.23 -15.79 -11.03
N GLY A 140 -17.74 -17.02 -11.13
CA GLY A 140 -17.08 -17.51 -12.34
C GLY A 140 -16.30 -18.78 -12.13
N GLY A 141 -16.95 -19.78 -11.52
CA GLY A 141 -16.41 -21.14 -11.39
C GLY A 141 -17.49 -22.18 -11.12
N GLU A 142 -18.76 -21.90 -11.45
CA GLU A 142 -19.75 -22.97 -11.55
C GLU A 142 -19.51 -23.67 -12.89
N ASN A 143 -18.74 -24.76 -12.83
CA ASN A 143 -18.65 -25.71 -13.90
C ASN A 143 -20.07 -26.30 -14.10
N PRO A 144 -20.71 -26.19 -15.27
CA PRO A 144 -21.96 -26.89 -15.49
C PRO A 144 -21.67 -28.39 -15.44
N LEU A 145 -22.35 -29.10 -14.54
CA LEU A 145 -22.43 -30.56 -14.61
C LEU A 145 -22.88 -30.96 -16.02
N PRO A 146 -22.18 -31.86 -16.72
CA PRO A 146 -22.63 -32.33 -18.02
C PRO A 146 -23.99 -33.02 -17.86
N ALA A 147 -24.96 -32.57 -18.65
CA ALA A 147 -26.30 -33.14 -18.71
C ALA A 147 -26.22 -34.65 -19.04
N GLU A 148 -26.81 -35.47 -18.18
CA GLU A 148 -27.11 -36.87 -18.51
C GLU A 148 -28.04 -36.89 -19.73
N ALA A 149 -27.55 -37.46 -20.83
CA ALA A 149 -28.37 -37.79 -21.99
C ALA A 149 -29.06 -39.15 -21.75
N PRO A 150 -30.39 -39.25 -21.92
CA PRO A 150 -31.08 -40.52 -21.85
C PRO A 150 -30.86 -41.28 -23.15
N THR A 151 -30.23 -42.46 -23.06
CA THR A 151 -30.20 -43.43 -24.15
C THR A 151 -31.16 -44.56 -23.82
N ARG A 152 -32.03 -44.85 -24.79
CA ARG A 152 -33.09 -45.87 -24.79
C ARG A 152 -32.60 -47.28 -24.47
#